data_AF-A0A5C4NVB5-F1
#
_entry.id   AF-A0A5C4NVB5-F1
#
_cell.length_a   1.000
_cell.length_b   1.000
_cell.length_c   1.000
_cell.angle_alpha   90.00
_cell.angle_beta   90.00
_cell.angle_gamma   90.00
#
_symmetry.space_group_name_H-M   'P 1'
#
loop_
_entity.id
_entity.type
_entity.pdbx_description
1 polymer ?
#
loop_
_entity_poly.entity_id
_entity_poly.type
_entity_poly.pdbx_seq_one_letter_code
_entity_poly.pdbx_strand_id
1 'polypeptide(L)'
;MTDLEQTCAGSVLSPPPGKAYPDLIPIAGYIATDAAFPERAISAAFISFAGLTTMSIEDIKNFSTIAAAIIVLMSNLILFFLVFKKEKLFEGERQQFSLNLKNIELQHAKKLQDERHDFEKEKQEIVEAQNKLNYQYSRKLQRQRAELDAWKIGYELETTVRNDALRRLRTAVITLFDHFQNMLQLALRADDQEILGVLAKCIQALSNLDHAIDAAKSIVRNDIEAAKLHRLHIIQRFFLRVILDLTRRKTERISQAPALRKMESRLKKRKEVTMHYLQSVMEERPRAPDIGSSE
;
A
#
# COMPACT_ATOMS: atom_id res chain seq x y z
N MET A 1 -21.78 -5.59 0.91
CA MET A 1 -21.49 -7.00 1.20
C MET A 1 -20.77 -7.03 2.53
N THR A 2 -21.57 -7.08 3.57
CA THR A 2 -21.22 -7.22 4.98
C THR A 2 -21.47 -8.68 5.32
N ASP A 3 -20.42 -9.44 5.62
CA ASP A 3 -20.53 -10.77 6.21
C ASP A 3 -19.27 -11.01 7.04
N LEU A 4 -19.40 -10.91 8.36
CA LEU A 4 -18.86 -11.84 9.36
C LEU A 4 -19.14 -11.28 10.76
N GLU A 5 -20.40 -11.39 11.17
CA GLU A 5 -20.77 -11.50 12.58
C GLU A 5 -21.63 -12.75 12.73
N GLN A 6 -21.60 -13.32 13.94
CA GLN A 6 -22.30 -14.53 14.40
C GLN A 6 -21.58 -15.85 14.13
N THR A 7 -20.93 -16.37 15.17
CA THR A 7 -21.34 -17.65 15.79
C THR A 7 -20.61 -17.84 17.13
N CYS A 8 -21.20 -17.29 18.20
CA CYS A 8 -21.00 -17.77 19.56
C CYS A 8 -22.36 -18.22 20.07
N ALA A 9 -22.58 -19.52 20.18
CA ALA A 9 -23.29 -20.18 21.29
C ALA A 9 -23.70 -21.61 20.91
N GLY A 10 -23.17 -22.58 21.67
CA GLY A 10 -23.89 -23.80 22.02
C GLY A 10 -23.33 -25.11 21.51
N SER A 11 -22.50 -25.78 22.32
CA SER A 11 -22.80 -27.17 22.69
C SER A 11 -22.10 -27.57 23.98
N VAL A 12 -22.92 -28.03 24.90
CA VAL A 12 -22.64 -28.61 26.21
C VAL A 12 -22.20 -30.08 26.03
N LEU A 13 -21.43 -30.59 27.01
CA LEU A 13 -21.12 -32.01 27.32
C LEU A 13 -19.82 -32.64 26.77
N SER A 14 -18.85 -32.68 27.69
CA SER A 14 -18.16 -33.87 28.22
C SER A 14 -17.17 -34.67 27.34
N PRO A 15 -16.04 -35.12 27.94
CA PRO A 15 -14.97 -35.83 27.23
C PRO A 15 -15.19 -37.34 27.18
N PRO A 16 -14.60 -38.04 26.21
CA PRO A 16 -14.36 -39.47 26.35
C PRO A 16 -12.89 -39.83 25.93
N PRO A 17 -12.46 -41.11 25.96
CA PRO A 17 -11.76 -41.69 27.11
C PRO A 17 -10.49 -42.50 26.71
N GLY A 18 -9.68 -42.89 27.70
CA GLY A 18 -8.61 -43.90 27.51
C GLY A 18 -7.66 -43.97 28.71
N LYS A 19 -8.00 -44.75 29.75
CA LYS A 19 -7.39 -46.05 30.15
C LYS A 19 -5.87 -45.96 30.39
N ALA A 20 -5.30 -46.28 31.56
CA ALA A 20 -5.67 -47.34 32.51
C ALA A 20 -5.20 -47.05 33.97
N TYR A 21 -6.02 -47.49 34.93
CA TYR A 21 -5.69 -47.81 36.35
C TYR A 21 -4.85 -49.12 36.39
N PRO A 22 -4.23 -49.59 37.51
CA PRO A 22 -4.58 -49.42 38.94
C PRO A 22 -3.32 -49.19 39.83
N ASP A 23 -3.26 -49.07 41.16
CA ASP A 23 -3.95 -49.72 42.27
C ASP A 23 -3.95 -48.78 43.50
N LEU A 24 -5.13 -48.68 44.12
CA LEU A 24 -5.23 -48.44 45.56
C LEU A 24 -4.72 -49.69 46.26
N ILE A 25 -3.58 -49.61 46.93
CA ILE A 25 -3.26 -50.56 48.00
C ILE A 25 -3.88 -50.01 49.29
N PRO A 26 -4.79 -50.77 49.94
CA PRO A 26 -5.35 -50.41 51.23
C PRO A 26 -4.27 -50.66 52.30
N ILE A 27 -3.98 -49.67 53.13
CA ILE A 27 -3.25 -49.91 54.38
C ILE A 27 -4.26 -50.51 55.37
N ALA A 28 -4.54 -51.80 55.18
CA ALA A 28 -5.17 -52.66 56.17
C ALA A 28 -4.08 -53.50 56.84
N GLY A 29 -4.00 -53.37 58.16
CA GLY A 29 -3.64 -54.45 59.07
C GLY A 29 -2.26 -55.09 58.93
N TYR A 30 -1.29 -54.57 59.69
CA TYR A 30 -0.30 -55.40 60.38
C TYR A 30 -0.04 -54.79 61.77
N ILE A 31 -0.96 -55.04 62.70
CA ILE A 31 -0.56 -55.23 64.10
C ILE A 31 -0.14 -56.69 64.16
N ALA A 32 1.15 -56.95 63.95
CA ALA A 32 1.73 -58.21 64.37
C ALA A 32 1.70 -58.22 65.90
N THR A 33 0.65 -58.81 66.45
CA THR A 33 0.59 -59.29 67.82
C THR A 33 1.58 -60.45 67.94
N ASP A 34 2.87 -60.15 68.07
CA ASP A 34 3.82 -61.08 68.66
C ASP A 34 3.78 -60.87 70.18
N ALA A 35 2.65 -61.24 70.77
CA ALA A 35 2.57 -61.62 72.16
C ALA A 35 3.20 -63.02 72.30
N ALA A 36 4.51 -63.10 72.04
CA ALA A 36 5.31 -64.23 72.48
C ALA A 36 5.49 -64.08 73.99
N PHE A 37 4.58 -64.73 74.72
CA PHE A 37 4.78 -65.14 76.10
C PHE A 37 6.22 -65.68 76.29
N PRO A 38 7.00 -65.14 77.23
CA PRO A 38 7.93 -65.97 77.97
C PRO A 38 7.19 -66.44 79.22
N GLU A 39 6.43 -67.52 79.08
CA GLU A 39 6.25 -68.50 80.17
C GLU A 39 7.64 -69.07 80.51
N ARG A 40 8.50 -68.27 81.14
CA ARG A 40 9.85 -68.66 81.57
C ARG A 40 10.50 -67.66 82.54
N ALA A 41 9.68 -66.90 83.26
CA ALA A 41 10.13 -66.04 84.38
C ALA A 41 9.34 -66.25 85.68
N ILE A 42 8.56 -67.34 85.80
CA ILE A 42 7.95 -67.77 87.07
C ILE A 42 8.72 -68.96 87.70
N SER A 43 9.70 -69.54 86.99
CA SER A 43 10.54 -70.64 87.50
C SER A 43 11.81 -70.15 88.23
N ALA A 44 11.74 -68.99 88.88
CA ALA A 44 12.79 -68.47 89.78
C ALA A 44 12.24 -67.86 91.08
N ALA A 45 10.98 -68.17 91.43
CA ALA A 45 10.37 -67.80 92.71
C ALA A 45 10.07 -69.04 93.60
N PHE A 46 10.66 -70.20 93.30
CA PHE A 46 10.47 -71.45 94.04
C PHE A 46 11.74 -71.99 94.72
N ILE A 47 12.77 -71.16 94.86
CA ILE A 47 13.97 -71.52 95.62
C ILE A 47 14.14 -70.53 96.78
N SER A 48 14.09 -71.10 97.99
CA SER A 48 14.39 -70.48 99.28
C SER A 48 13.26 -69.69 99.96
N PHE A 49 12.24 -70.39 100.47
CA PHE A 49 11.50 -69.96 101.66
C PHE A 49 11.25 -71.13 102.63
N ALA A 50 12.22 -72.03 102.74
CA ALA A 50 12.39 -72.91 103.89
C ALA A 50 13.40 -72.25 104.85
N GLY A 51 12.96 -71.19 105.52
CA GLY A 51 13.84 -70.41 106.41
C GLY A 51 13.34 -69.02 106.79
N LEU A 52 12.02 -68.80 106.93
CA LEU A 52 11.50 -67.52 107.41
C LEU A 52 10.25 -67.68 108.28
N THR A 53 10.34 -68.57 109.27
CA THR A 53 9.50 -68.49 110.47
C THR A 53 10.17 -67.52 111.45
N THR A 54 9.92 -66.23 111.26
CA THR A 54 9.89 -65.08 112.21
C THR A 54 10.18 -63.74 111.49
N MET A 55 9.37 -63.34 110.51
CA MET A 55 9.30 -61.94 110.06
C MET A 55 8.02 -61.29 110.57
N SER A 56 8.11 -60.07 111.07
CA SER A 56 6.96 -59.32 111.59
C SER A 56 6.09 -58.78 110.43
N ILE A 57 4.81 -58.50 110.72
CA ILE A 57 3.86 -57.94 109.74
C ILE A 57 4.34 -56.56 109.22
N GLU A 58 5.10 -55.80 110.03
CA GLU A 58 5.76 -54.56 109.61
C GLU A 58 6.81 -54.80 108.50
N ASP A 59 7.59 -55.87 108.58
CA ASP A 59 8.67 -56.14 107.63
C ASP A 59 8.15 -56.53 106.25
N ILE A 60 7.02 -57.24 106.19
CA ILE A 60 6.32 -57.60 104.94
C ILE A 60 5.71 -56.35 104.28
N LYS A 61 5.16 -55.42 105.07
CA LYS A 61 4.63 -54.14 104.56
C LYS A 61 5.75 -53.24 104.02
N ASN A 62 6.90 -53.22 104.69
CA ASN A 62 8.09 -52.49 104.23
C ASN A 62 8.67 -53.11 102.94
N PHE A 63 8.73 -54.44 102.83
CA PHE A 63 9.17 -55.11 101.61
C PHE A 63 8.22 -54.84 100.42
N SER A 64 6.90 -54.88 100.66
CA SER A 64 5.88 -54.59 99.64
C SER A 64 5.93 -53.13 99.15
N THR A 65 6.13 -52.16 100.06
CA THR A 65 6.28 -50.75 99.69
C THR A 65 7.59 -50.47 98.96
N ILE A 66 8.70 -51.13 99.34
CA ILE A 66 9.97 -51.07 98.60
C ILE A 66 9.82 -51.67 97.20
N ALA A 67 9.17 -52.83 97.08
CA ALA A 67 8.91 -53.46 95.78
C ALA A 67 8.03 -52.58 94.88
N ALA A 68 6.97 -51.97 95.43
CA ALA A 68 6.12 -51.02 94.71
C ALA A 68 6.89 -49.77 94.27
N ALA A 69 7.76 -49.24 95.13
CA ALA A 69 8.63 -48.11 94.79
C ALA A 69 9.60 -48.47 93.65
N ILE A 70 10.19 -49.67 93.67
CA ILE A 70 11.06 -50.15 92.59
C ILE A 70 10.27 -50.29 91.28
N ILE A 71 9.06 -50.84 91.31
CA ILE A 71 8.21 -50.98 90.12
C ILE A 71 7.84 -49.60 89.53
N VAL A 72 7.49 -48.63 90.37
CA VAL A 72 7.21 -47.25 89.93
C VAL A 72 8.45 -46.60 89.32
N LEU A 73 9.62 -46.81 89.93
CA LEU A 73 10.88 -46.26 89.45
C LEU A 73 11.28 -46.87 88.11
N MET A 74 11.15 -48.19 87.97
CA MET A 74 11.39 -48.90 86.70
C MET A 74 10.39 -48.47 85.61
N SER A 75 9.12 -48.29 85.98
CA SER A 75 8.07 -47.85 85.04
C SER A 75 8.35 -46.43 84.52
N ASN A 76 8.75 -45.51 85.39
CA ASN A 76 9.14 -44.16 85.00
C ASN A 76 10.40 -44.14 84.12
N LEU A 77 11.36 -45.03 84.39
CA LEU A 77 12.59 -45.16 83.60
C LEU A 77 12.30 -45.68 82.18
N ILE A 78 11.39 -46.64 82.06
CA ILE A 78 10.89 -47.14 80.76
C ILE A 78 10.15 -46.02 80.01
N LEU A 79 9.30 -45.25 80.71
CA LEU A 79 8.58 -44.13 80.11
C LEU A 79 9.54 -43.06 79.59
N PHE A 80 10.56 -42.72 80.38
CA PHE A 80 11.60 -41.77 79.98
C PHE A 80 12.36 -42.25 78.74
N PHE A 81 12.71 -43.55 78.69
CA PHE A 81 13.40 -44.13 77.54
C PHE A 81 12.52 -44.12 76.27
N LEU A 82 11.22 -44.37 76.40
CA LEU A 82 10.27 -44.31 75.28
C LEU A 82 10.06 -42.89 74.77
N VAL A 83 9.94 -41.90 75.67
CA VAL A 83 9.84 -40.48 75.32
C VAL A 83 11.11 -40.02 74.62
N PHE A 84 12.28 -40.32 75.18
CA PHE A 84 13.57 -39.97 74.58
C PHE A 84 13.76 -40.61 73.20
N LYS A 85 13.36 -41.88 73.02
CA LYS A 85 13.42 -42.55 71.71
C LYS A 85 12.48 -41.91 70.70
N LYS A 86 11.27 -41.51 71.10
CA LYS A 86 10.33 -40.79 70.22
C LYS A 86 10.85 -39.41 69.84
N GLU A 87 11.38 -38.65 70.78
CA GLU A 87 11.92 -37.32 70.56
C GLU A 87 13.09 -37.35 69.56
N LYS A 88 13.99 -38.33 69.71
CA LYS A 88 15.13 -38.52 68.80
C LYS A 88 14.72 -38.93 67.38
N LEU A 89 13.66 -39.74 67.24
CA LEU A 89 13.08 -40.06 65.93
C LEU A 89 12.44 -38.83 65.27
N PHE A 90 11.72 -38.03 66.07
CA PHE A 90 11.07 -36.80 65.61
C PHE A 90 12.08 -35.72 65.18
N GLU A 91 13.23 -35.62 65.85
CA GLU A 91 14.34 -34.75 65.44
C GLU A 91 14.95 -35.19 64.11
N GLY A 92 15.14 -36.49 63.89
CA GLY A 92 15.62 -37.04 62.62
C GLY A 92 14.66 -36.74 61.47
N GLU A 93 13.37 -36.97 61.68
CA GLU A 93 12.31 -36.65 60.71
C GLU A 93 12.24 -35.15 60.41
N ARG A 94 12.38 -34.28 61.43
CA ARG A 94 12.44 -32.82 61.23
C ARG A 94 13.63 -32.38 60.41
N GLN A 95 14.82 -32.92 60.68
CA GLN A 95 16.02 -32.58 59.92
C GLN A 95 15.86 -33.00 58.45
N GLN A 96 15.35 -34.20 58.20
CA GLN A 96 15.11 -34.72 56.86
C GLN A 96 14.01 -33.91 56.12
N PHE A 97 12.96 -33.51 56.82
CA PHE A 97 11.92 -32.63 56.26
C PHE A 97 12.47 -31.24 55.92
N SER A 98 13.33 -30.68 56.77
CA SER A 98 13.96 -29.37 56.51
C SER A 98 14.89 -29.39 55.30
N LEU A 99 15.64 -30.48 55.11
CA LEU A 99 16.50 -30.68 53.94
C LEU A 99 15.66 -30.87 52.67
N ASN A 100 14.57 -31.61 52.75
CA ASN A 100 13.63 -31.78 51.64
C ASN A 100 12.97 -30.46 51.25
N LEU A 101 12.52 -29.64 52.21
CA LEU A 101 11.98 -28.31 51.95
C LEU A 101 13.00 -27.41 51.24
N LYS A 102 14.25 -27.34 51.73
CA LYS A 102 15.31 -26.57 51.07
C LYS A 102 15.59 -27.03 49.65
N ASN A 103 15.61 -28.34 49.41
CA ASN A 103 15.80 -28.90 48.07
C ASN A 103 14.64 -28.55 47.13
N ILE A 104 13.40 -28.59 47.63
CA ILE A 104 12.21 -28.19 46.88
C ILE A 104 12.27 -26.68 46.55
N GLU A 105 12.61 -25.83 47.52
CA GLU A 105 12.77 -24.39 47.30
C GLU A 105 13.84 -24.08 46.24
N LEU A 106 15.00 -24.75 46.31
CA LEU A 106 16.07 -24.62 45.31
C LEU A 106 15.62 -25.05 43.91
N GLN A 107 14.86 -26.15 43.81
CA GLN A 107 14.32 -26.61 42.53
C GLN A 107 13.28 -25.63 41.97
N HIS A 108 12.41 -25.05 42.80
CA HIS A 108 11.48 -24.02 42.37
C HIS A 108 12.17 -22.74 41.94
N ALA A 109 13.20 -22.28 42.68
CA ALA A 109 13.99 -21.12 42.31
C ALA A 109 14.70 -21.32 40.96
N LYS A 110 15.24 -22.51 40.71
CA LYS A 110 15.86 -22.86 39.43
C LYS A 110 14.84 -22.84 38.28
N LYS A 111 13.67 -23.48 38.46
CA LYS A 111 12.59 -23.45 37.45
C LYS A 111 12.13 -22.03 37.13
N LEU A 112 11.95 -21.19 38.15
CA LEU A 112 11.59 -19.78 37.97
C LEU A 112 12.65 -18.99 37.20
N GLN A 113 13.93 -19.31 37.42
CA GLN A 113 15.03 -18.68 36.68
C GLN A 113 15.04 -19.14 35.21
N ASP A 114 14.84 -20.43 34.95
CA ASP A 114 14.76 -20.99 33.60
C ASP A 114 13.57 -20.40 32.83
N GLU A 115 12.38 -20.33 33.45
CA GLU A 115 11.17 -19.70 32.86
C GLU A 115 11.36 -18.21 32.56
N ARG A 116 12.05 -17.46 33.44
CA ARG A 116 12.37 -16.06 33.18
C ARG A 116 13.31 -15.90 32.00
N HIS A 117 14.33 -16.75 31.91
CA HIS A 117 15.26 -16.74 30.79
C HIS A 117 14.54 -17.06 29.46
N ASP A 118 13.67 -18.07 29.46
CA ASP A 118 12.89 -18.45 28.28
C ASP A 118 11.94 -17.32 27.85
N PHE A 119 11.28 -16.66 28.80
CA PHE A 119 10.44 -15.49 28.52
C PHE A 119 11.23 -14.30 27.95
N GLU A 120 12.41 -13.99 28.52
CA GLU A 120 13.27 -12.93 28.01
C GLU A 120 13.77 -13.22 26.59
N LYS A 121 14.09 -14.49 26.31
CA LYS A 121 14.48 -14.94 24.98
C LYS A 121 13.34 -14.82 23.97
N GLU A 122 12.13 -15.30 24.30
CA GLU A 122 10.96 -15.18 23.43
C GLU A 122 10.62 -13.70 23.15
N LYS A 123 10.72 -12.85 24.17
CA LYS A 123 10.54 -11.40 24.02
C LYS A 123 11.56 -10.80 23.05
N GLN A 124 12.83 -11.20 23.12
CA GLN A 124 13.86 -10.75 22.18
C GLN A 124 13.56 -11.22 20.75
N GLU A 125 13.19 -12.48 20.58
CA GLU A 125 12.85 -13.05 19.27
C GLU A 125 11.66 -12.32 18.62
N ILE A 126 10.63 -11.97 19.41
CA ILE A 126 9.47 -11.18 18.93
C ILE A 126 9.90 -9.78 18.50
N VAL A 127 10.74 -9.10 19.29
CA VAL A 127 11.23 -7.74 18.95
C VAL A 127 12.09 -7.77 17.69
N GLU A 128 12.97 -8.76 17.54
CA GLU A 128 13.77 -8.94 16.32
C GLU A 128 12.90 -9.23 15.09
N ALA A 129 11.91 -10.10 15.23
CA ALA A 129 10.95 -10.40 14.17
C ALA A 129 10.16 -9.15 13.76
N GLN A 130 9.68 -8.36 14.73
CA GLN A 130 8.98 -7.11 14.48
C GLN A 130 9.88 -6.08 13.78
N ASN A 131 11.13 -5.93 14.23
CA ASN A 131 12.10 -5.03 13.60
C ASN A 131 12.40 -5.44 12.15
N LYS A 132 12.54 -6.75 11.89
CA LYS A 132 12.75 -7.29 10.54
C LYS A 132 11.54 -7.01 9.63
N LEU A 133 10.32 -7.20 10.12
CA LEU A 133 9.08 -6.87 9.40
C LEU A 133 8.97 -5.37 9.12
N ASN A 134 9.22 -4.52 10.13
CA ASN A 134 9.21 -3.07 9.98
C ASN A 134 10.23 -2.60 8.94
N TYR A 135 11.41 -3.20 8.92
CA TYR A 135 12.44 -2.91 7.92
C TYR A 135 12.03 -3.32 6.50
N GLN A 136 11.37 -4.47 6.34
CA GLN A 136 10.86 -4.89 5.03
C GLN A 136 9.74 -3.98 4.53
N TYR A 137 8.79 -3.62 5.41
CA TYR A 137 7.71 -2.71 5.07
C TYR A 137 8.20 -1.30 4.77
N SER A 138 9.17 -0.77 5.54
CA SER A 138 9.74 0.55 5.28
C SER A 138 10.43 0.60 3.92
N ARG A 139 11.20 -0.44 3.56
CA ARG A 139 11.79 -0.57 2.22
C ARG A 139 10.73 -0.66 1.13
N LYS A 140 9.67 -1.44 1.33
CA LYS A 140 8.58 -1.56 0.35
C LYS A 140 7.85 -0.23 0.15
N LEU A 141 7.54 0.47 1.25
CA LEU A 141 6.89 1.78 1.23
C LEU A 141 7.77 2.82 0.52
N GLN A 142 9.09 2.80 0.78
CA GLN A 142 10.03 3.71 0.12
C GLN A 142 10.10 3.47 -1.39
N ARG A 143 10.08 2.20 -1.84
CA ARG A 143 10.03 1.87 -3.27
C ARG A 143 8.72 2.32 -3.92
N GLN A 144 7.58 2.02 -3.29
CA GLN A 144 6.27 2.45 -3.80
C GLN A 144 6.14 3.97 -3.86
N ARG A 145 6.72 4.68 -2.88
CA ARG A 145 6.75 6.15 -2.90
C ARG A 145 7.61 6.67 -4.05
N ALA A 146 8.79 6.10 -4.28
CA ALA A 146 9.63 6.45 -5.43
C ALA A 146 8.95 6.16 -6.78
N GLU A 147 8.24 5.03 -6.89
CA GLU A 147 7.44 4.68 -8.08
C GLU A 147 6.31 5.68 -8.32
N LEU A 148 5.59 6.06 -7.25
CA LEU A 148 4.51 7.04 -7.32
C LEU A 148 5.03 8.44 -7.68
N ASP A 149 6.15 8.86 -7.09
CA ASP A 149 6.80 10.13 -7.41
C ASP A 149 7.29 10.15 -8.86
N ALA A 150 7.87 9.06 -9.36
CA ALA A 150 8.28 8.92 -10.76
C ALA A 150 7.07 8.96 -11.72
N TRP A 151 5.97 8.29 -11.37
CA TRP A 151 4.73 8.33 -12.15
C TRP A 151 4.13 9.74 -12.16
N LYS A 152 4.13 10.44 -11.02
CA LYS A 152 3.65 11.81 -10.90
C LYS A 152 4.47 12.76 -11.78
N ILE A 153 5.79 12.68 -11.74
CA ILE A 153 6.68 13.49 -12.60
C ILE A 153 6.43 13.17 -14.08
N GLY A 154 6.29 11.89 -14.44
CA GLY A 154 5.97 11.47 -15.80
C GLY A 154 4.63 12.03 -16.29
N TYR A 155 3.61 12.01 -15.44
CA TYR A 155 2.29 12.57 -15.74
C TYR A 155 2.31 14.10 -15.86
N GLU A 156 3.03 14.81 -14.99
CA GLU A 156 3.23 16.26 -15.08
C GLU A 156 3.96 16.65 -16.37
N LEU A 157 4.97 15.87 -16.78
CA LEU A 157 5.65 16.08 -18.05
C LEU A 157 4.71 15.83 -19.24
N GLU A 158 3.95 14.74 -19.23
CA GLU A 158 3.00 14.43 -20.31
C GLU A 158 1.91 15.51 -20.44
N THR A 159 1.38 15.99 -19.32
CA THR A 159 0.36 17.04 -19.30
C THR A 159 0.90 18.39 -19.77
N THR A 160 2.12 18.78 -19.39
CA THR A 160 2.76 20.00 -19.88
C THR A 160 3.00 19.95 -21.39
N VAL A 161 3.59 18.84 -21.90
CA VAL A 161 3.80 18.63 -23.34
C VAL A 161 2.48 18.67 -24.11
N ARG A 162 1.43 18.02 -23.58
CA ARG A 162 0.08 18.05 -24.19
C ARG A 162 -0.49 19.47 -24.24
N ASN A 163 -0.42 20.21 -23.13
CA ASN A 163 -0.96 21.55 -23.04
C ASN A 163 -0.23 22.52 -23.98
N ASP A 164 1.10 22.40 -24.09
CA ASP A 164 1.89 23.19 -25.03
C ASP A 164 1.56 22.87 -26.48
N ALA A 165 1.38 21.59 -26.84
CA ALA A 165 0.95 21.19 -28.18
C ALA A 165 -0.44 21.74 -28.52
N LEU A 166 -1.40 21.64 -27.59
CA LEU A 166 -2.74 22.21 -27.77
C LEU A 166 -2.71 23.74 -27.89
N ARG A 167 -1.84 24.42 -27.14
CA ARG A 167 -1.65 25.87 -27.24
C ARG A 167 -1.10 26.25 -28.61
N ARG A 168 -0.07 25.55 -29.12
CA ARG A 168 0.49 25.77 -30.45
C ARG A 168 -0.55 25.52 -31.55
N LEU A 169 -1.33 24.45 -31.44
CA LEU A 169 -2.42 24.15 -32.36
C LEU A 169 -3.46 25.27 -32.38
N ARG A 170 -3.90 25.74 -31.20
CA ARG A 170 -4.83 26.87 -31.09
C ARG A 170 -4.28 28.12 -31.75
N THR A 171 -3.02 28.48 -31.47
CA THR A 171 -2.37 29.65 -32.09
C THR A 171 -2.31 29.52 -33.60
N ALA A 172 -1.88 28.36 -34.13
CA ALA A 172 -1.80 28.12 -35.57
C ALA A 172 -3.17 28.25 -36.27
N VAL A 173 -4.23 27.71 -35.65
CA VAL A 173 -5.60 27.87 -36.15
C VAL A 173 -6.00 29.34 -36.17
N ILE A 174 -5.82 30.08 -35.07
CA ILE A 174 -6.19 31.51 -35.01
C ILE A 174 -5.43 32.31 -36.09
N THR A 175 -4.12 32.14 -36.19
CA THR A 175 -3.29 32.84 -37.19
C THR A 175 -3.73 32.52 -38.62
N LEU A 176 -4.10 31.26 -38.90
CA LEU A 176 -4.65 30.88 -40.20
C LEU A 176 -5.95 31.65 -40.50
N PHE A 177 -6.90 31.68 -39.55
CA PHE A 177 -8.16 32.39 -39.71
C PHE A 177 -7.95 33.90 -39.89
N ASP A 178 -7.04 34.52 -39.14
CA ASP A 178 -6.72 35.95 -39.27
C ASP A 178 -6.17 36.28 -40.66
N HIS A 179 -5.23 35.48 -41.17
CA HIS A 179 -4.68 35.65 -42.51
C HIS A 179 -5.75 35.41 -43.59
N PHE A 180 -6.65 34.45 -43.39
CA PHE A 180 -7.78 34.23 -44.29
C PHE A 180 -8.78 35.39 -44.30
N GLN A 181 -9.10 35.96 -43.15
CA GLN A 181 -9.96 37.13 -43.07
C GLN A 181 -9.33 38.33 -43.79
N ASN A 182 -8.04 38.58 -43.58
CA ASN A 182 -7.30 39.63 -44.29
C ASN A 182 -7.29 39.36 -45.81
N MET A 183 -7.07 38.11 -46.22
CA MET A 183 -7.10 37.70 -47.62
C MET A 183 -8.48 37.96 -48.24
N LEU A 184 -9.59 37.62 -47.56
CA LEU A 184 -10.94 37.89 -48.05
C LEU A 184 -11.24 39.39 -48.16
N GLN A 185 -10.77 40.20 -47.21
CA GLN A 185 -10.92 41.66 -47.26
C GLN A 185 -10.16 42.28 -48.43
N LEU A 186 -8.95 41.77 -48.73
CA LEU A 186 -8.14 42.20 -49.87
C LEU A 186 -8.65 41.64 -51.20
N ALA A 187 -9.26 40.45 -51.21
CA ALA A 187 -9.87 39.86 -52.40
C ALA A 187 -11.01 40.72 -52.98
N LEU A 188 -11.69 41.49 -52.12
CA LEU A 188 -12.68 42.49 -52.52
C LEU A 188 -12.05 43.75 -53.13
N ARG A 189 -10.74 43.96 -52.96
CA ARG A 189 -10.01 45.11 -53.51
C ARG A 189 -9.29 44.72 -54.81
N ALA A 190 -9.00 45.72 -55.66
CA ALA A 190 -8.41 45.52 -56.98
C ALA A 190 -6.86 45.44 -57.00
N ASP A 191 -6.19 45.43 -55.84
CA ASP A 191 -4.73 45.34 -55.76
C ASP A 191 -4.27 43.88 -55.78
N ASP A 192 -3.81 43.43 -56.95
CA ASP A 192 -3.41 42.05 -57.18
C ASP A 192 -2.00 41.71 -56.63
N GLN A 193 -1.16 42.69 -56.27
CA GLN A 193 0.15 42.42 -55.65
C GLN A 193 0.05 42.26 -54.13
N GLU A 194 -0.74 43.11 -53.48
CA GLU A 194 -0.94 43.04 -52.03
C GLU A 194 -1.63 41.70 -51.63
N ILE A 195 -2.59 41.24 -52.44
CA ILE A 195 -3.26 39.95 -52.20
C ILE A 195 -2.31 38.75 -52.34
N LEU A 196 -1.35 38.77 -53.28
CA LEU A 196 -0.36 37.70 -53.43
C LEU A 196 0.57 37.63 -52.20
N GLY A 197 0.94 38.78 -51.64
CA GLY A 197 1.71 38.84 -50.39
C GLY A 197 0.95 38.23 -49.20
N VAL A 198 -0.36 38.43 -49.11
CA VAL A 198 -1.19 37.82 -48.06
C VAL A 198 -1.44 36.33 -48.33
N LEU A 199 -1.61 35.91 -49.58
CA LEU A 199 -1.73 34.50 -49.95
C LEU A 199 -0.48 33.70 -49.54
N ALA A 200 0.72 34.25 -49.71
CA ALA A 200 1.96 33.63 -49.24
C ALA A 200 1.97 33.42 -47.71
N LYS A 201 1.48 34.41 -46.93
CA LYS A 201 1.33 34.29 -45.47
C LYS A 201 0.30 33.21 -45.09
N CYS A 202 -0.80 33.08 -45.84
CA CYS A 202 -1.77 32.02 -45.64
C CYS A 202 -1.16 30.62 -45.90
N ILE A 203 -0.31 30.47 -46.92
CA ILE A 203 0.41 29.21 -47.20
C ILE A 203 1.35 28.85 -46.04
N GLN A 204 2.12 29.83 -45.55
CA GLN A 204 2.98 29.61 -44.38
C GLN A 204 2.17 29.22 -43.13
N ALA A 205 1.04 29.87 -42.90
CA ALA A 205 0.15 29.52 -41.78
C ALA A 205 -0.46 28.12 -41.92
N LEU A 206 -0.79 27.68 -43.15
CA LEU A 206 -1.24 26.30 -43.39
C LEU A 206 -0.15 25.27 -43.11
N SER A 207 1.10 25.56 -43.47
CA SER A 207 2.24 24.69 -43.16
C SER A 207 2.49 24.63 -41.64
N ASN A 208 2.42 25.76 -40.94
CA ASN A 208 2.54 25.80 -39.48
C ASN A 208 1.41 25.02 -38.79
N LEU A 209 0.18 25.08 -39.34
CA LEU A 209 -0.95 24.29 -38.84
C LEU A 209 -0.71 22.78 -39.05
N ASP A 210 -0.14 22.37 -40.19
CA ASP A 210 0.19 20.98 -40.47
C ASP A 210 1.16 20.40 -39.43
N HIS A 211 2.26 21.13 -39.17
CA HIS A 211 3.22 20.77 -38.14
C HIS A 211 2.59 20.70 -36.73
N ALA A 212 1.65 21.60 -36.42
CA ALA A 212 0.95 21.58 -35.14
C ALA A 212 -0.04 20.40 -35.02
N ILE A 213 -0.70 20.02 -36.12
CA ILE A 213 -1.60 18.86 -36.19
C ILE A 213 -0.80 17.58 -36.00
N ASP A 214 0.36 17.43 -36.65
CA ASP A 214 1.20 16.24 -36.51
C ASP A 214 1.81 16.11 -35.11
N ALA A 215 2.23 17.22 -34.50
CA ALA A 215 2.62 17.24 -33.10
C ALA A 215 1.46 16.79 -32.19
N ALA A 216 0.24 17.27 -32.45
CA ALA A 216 -0.94 16.88 -31.67
C ALA A 216 -1.31 15.39 -31.87
N LYS A 217 -1.21 14.83 -33.08
CA LYS A 217 -1.46 13.40 -33.34
C LYS A 217 -0.54 12.49 -32.53
N SER A 218 0.72 12.86 -32.36
CA SER A 218 1.69 12.05 -31.58
C SER A 218 1.34 11.94 -30.09
N ILE A 219 0.52 12.87 -29.58
CA ILE A 219 0.14 12.97 -28.16
C ILE A 219 -1.27 12.39 -27.92
N VAL A 220 -2.14 12.42 -28.93
CA VAL A 220 -3.52 11.97 -28.83
C VAL A 220 -3.61 10.44 -28.95
N ARG A 221 -3.86 9.76 -27.83
CA ARG A 221 -4.16 8.31 -27.79
C ARG A 221 -5.65 7.97 -27.91
N ASN A 222 -6.55 8.95 -27.84
CA ASN A 222 -8.01 8.73 -27.79
C ASN A 222 -8.72 8.95 -29.13
N ASP A 223 -9.63 8.04 -29.49
CA ASP A 223 -10.40 8.08 -30.75
C ASP A 223 -11.25 9.36 -30.93
N ILE A 224 -11.78 9.90 -29.83
CA ILE A 224 -12.61 11.12 -29.83
C ILE A 224 -11.79 12.35 -30.29
N GLU A 225 -10.52 12.41 -29.94
CA GLU A 225 -9.62 13.49 -30.31
C GLU A 225 -9.07 13.29 -31.74
N ALA A 226 -8.87 12.04 -32.18
CA ALA A 226 -8.52 11.71 -33.56
C ALA A 226 -9.60 12.16 -34.56
N ALA A 227 -10.88 12.01 -34.23
CA ALA A 227 -11.98 12.51 -35.07
C ALA A 227 -11.96 14.05 -35.22
N LYS A 228 -11.57 14.78 -34.17
CA LYS A 228 -11.43 16.25 -34.23
C LYS A 228 -10.23 16.68 -35.08
N LEU A 229 -9.10 15.97 -34.96
CA LEU A 229 -7.93 16.19 -35.81
C LEU A 229 -8.23 15.89 -37.29
N HIS A 230 -9.03 14.86 -37.57
CA HIS A 230 -9.48 14.57 -38.94
C HIS A 230 -10.31 15.71 -39.53
N ARG A 231 -11.22 16.32 -38.75
CA ARG A 231 -11.98 17.50 -39.19
C ARG A 231 -11.08 18.69 -39.49
N LEU A 232 -10.05 18.93 -38.67
CA LEU A 232 -9.05 19.97 -38.92
C LEU A 232 -8.31 19.74 -40.25
N HIS A 233 -7.95 18.50 -40.57
CA HIS A 233 -7.34 18.14 -41.86
C HIS A 233 -8.25 18.44 -43.06
N ILE A 234 -9.55 18.16 -42.94
CA ILE A 234 -10.53 18.49 -43.98
C ILE A 234 -10.61 20.01 -44.17
N ILE A 235 -10.67 20.77 -43.08
CA ILE A 235 -10.72 22.24 -43.11
C ILE A 235 -9.45 22.82 -43.76
N GLN A 236 -8.27 22.28 -43.42
CA GLN A 236 -7.00 22.68 -44.02
C GLN A 236 -6.97 22.44 -45.54
N ARG A 237 -7.45 21.28 -46.01
CA ARG A 237 -7.56 20.98 -47.45
C ARG A 237 -8.49 21.94 -48.18
N PHE A 238 -9.62 22.31 -47.55
CA PHE A 238 -10.53 23.31 -48.09
C PHE A 238 -9.83 24.67 -48.27
N PHE A 239 -9.14 25.14 -47.23
CA PHE A 239 -8.41 26.40 -47.27
C PHE A 239 -7.29 26.42 -48.32
N LEU A 240 -6.52 25.33 -48.42
CA LEU A 240 -5.48 25.20 -49.45
C LEU A 240 -6.06 25.34 -50.86
N ARG A 241 -7.21 24.71 -51.13
CA ARG A 241 -7.88 24.80 -52.43
C ARG A 241 -8.30 26.23 -52.76
N VAL A 242 -8.88 26.94 -51.79
CA VAL A 242 -9.27 28.35 -51.96
C VAL A 242 -8.07 29.24 -52.28
N ILE A 243 -6.94 29.05 -51.58
CA ILE A 243 -5.70 29.80 -51.86
C ILE A 243 -5.19 29.51 -53.26
N LEU A 244 -5.12 28.24 -53.66
CA LEU A 244 -4.64 27.85 -54.99
C LEU A 244 -5.50 28.44 -56.10
N ASP A 245 -6.82 28.37 -55.96
CA ASP A 245 -7.76 28.92 -56.94
C ASP A 245 -7.65 30.45 -57.04
N LEU A 246 -7.52 31.16 -55.92
CA LEU A 246 -7.35 32.62 -55.90
C LEU A 246 -6.00 33.05 -56.45
N THR A 247 -4.92 32.36 -56.06
CA THR A 247 -3.56 32.63 -56.55
C THR A 247 -3.53 32.49 -58.07
N ARG A 248 -4.11 31.42 -58.60
CA ARG A 248 -4.22 31.17 -60.05
C ARG A 248 -4.96 32.30 -60.77
N ARG A 249 -6.17 32.66 -60.32
CA ARG A 249 -6.98 33.72 -60.96
C ARG A 249 -6.26 35.08 -60.97
N LYS A 250 -5.56 35.41 -59.87
CA LYS A 250 -4.84 36.68 -59.74
C LYS A 250 -3.57 36.70 -60.60
N THR A 251 -2.80 35.61 -60.64
CA THR A 251 -1.64 35.51 -61.55
C THR A 251 -2.03 35.52 -63.03
N GLU A 252 -3.14 34.87 -63.40
CA GLU A 252 -3.69 34.93 -64.77
C GLU A 252 -4.09 36.36 -65.14
N ARG A 253 -4.71 37.13 -64.23
CA ARG A 253 -5.05 38.54 -64.47
C ARG A 253 -3.80 39.42 -64.63
N ILE A 254 -2.79 39.24 -63.77
CA ILE A 254 -1.53 39.98 -63.85
C ILE A 254 -0.79 39.66 -65.15
N SER A 255 -0.76 38.40 -65.58
CA SER A 255 -0.07 38.00 -66.81
C SER A 255 -0.76 38.48 -68.09
N GLN A 256 -2.08 38.67 -68.05
CA GLN A 256 -2.87 39.21 -69.16
C GLN A 256 -2.86 40.75 -69.23
N ALA A 257 -2.60 41.43 -68.10
CA ALA A 257 -2.61 42.89 -68.02
C ALA A 257 -1.68 43.60 -69.04
N PRO A 258 -0.46 43.13 -69.34
CA PRO A 258 0.40 43.74 -70.37
C PRO A 258 -0.18 43.67 -71.78
N ALA A 259 -0.85 42.56 -72.13
CA ALA A 259 -1.47 42.39 -73.44
C ALA A 259 -2.68 43.31 -73.60
N LEU A 260 -3.49 43.44 -72.56
CA LEU A 260 -4.62 44.36 -72.51
C LEU A 260 -4.16 45.83 -72.61
N ARG A 261 -3.09 46.23 -71.90
CA ARG A 261 -2.50 47.57 -72.01
C ARG A 261 -1.99 47.87 -73.44
N LYS A 262 -1.38 46.89 -74.11
CA LYS A 262 -0.98 47.03 -75.53
C LYS A 262 -2.18 47.19 -76.45
N MET A 263 -3.25 46.44 -76.20
CA MET A 263 -4.49 46.50 -76.98
C MET A 263 -5.24 47.83 -76.76
N GLU A 264 -5.28 48.33 -75.53
CA GLU A 264 -5.82 49.64 -75.16
C GLU A 264 -5.03 50.78 -75.83
N SER A 265 -3.70 50.74 -75.79
CA SER A 265 -2.84 51.71 -76.49
C SER A 265 -3.12 51.73 -78.01
N ARG A 266 -3.26 50.55 -78.63
CA ARG A 266 -3.61 50.43 -80.05
C ARG A 266 -5.01 50.98 -80.35
N LEU A 267 -5.99 50.71 -79.49
CA LEU A 267 -7.35 51.25 -79.61
C LEU A 267 -7.37 52.77 -79.48
N LYS A 268 -6.61 53.32 -78.52
CA LYS A 268 -6.48 54.77 -78.34
C LYS A 268 -5.87 55.44 -79.57
N LYS A 269 -4.78 54.88 -80.11
CA LYS A 269 -4.14 55.39 -81.33
C LYS A 269 -5.06 55.29 -82.55
N ARG A 270 -5.82 54.19 -82.69
CA ARG A 270 -6.81 54.06 -83.76
C ARG A 270 -7.95 55.07 -83.62
N LYS A 271 -8.45 55.29 -82.40
CA LYS A 271 -9.46 56.30 -82.10
C LYS A 271 -8.97 57.70 -82.49
N GLU A 272 -7.74 58.06 -82.12
CA GLU A 272 -7.13 59.35 -82.49
C GLU A 272 -7.06 59.52 -84.02
N VAL A 273 -6.56 58.51 -84.74
CA VAL A 273 -6.51 58.54 -86.22
C VAL A 273 -7.89 58.65 -86.84
N THR A 274 -8.87 57.88 -86.36
CA THR A 274 -10.25 57.96 -86.86
C THR A 274 -10.89 59.32 -86.56
N MET A 275 -10.63 59.90 -85.40
CA MET A 275 -11.10 61.25 -85.06
C MET A 275 -10.49 62.31 -85.97
N HIS A 276 -9.18 62.23 -86.25
CA HIS A 276 -8.52 63.14 -87.21
C HIS A 276 -9.08 62.99 -88.63
N TYR A 277 -9.32 61.76 -89.09
CA TYR A 277 -9.94 61.51 -90.39
C TYR A 277 -11.38 62.04 -90.46
N LEU A 278 -12.18 61.84 -89.42
CA LEU A 278 -13.54 62.39 -89.36
C LEU A 278 -13.51 63.92 -89.37
N GLN A 279 -12.56 64.53 -88.66
CA GLN A 279 -12.38 65.98 -88.66
C GLN A 279 -11.97 66.50 -90.04
N SER A 280 -11.05 65.84 -90.74
CA SER A 280 -10.67 66.24 -92.11
C SER A 280 -11.84 66.12 -93.10
N VAL A 281 -12.64 65.07 -93.01
CA VAL A 281 -13.86 64.90 -93.84
C VAL A 281 -14.91 65.97 -93.54
N MET A 282 -15.03 66.39 -92.27
CA MET A 282 -15.93 67.49 -91.88
C MET A 282 -15.45 68.86 -92.36
N GLU A 283 -14.12 69.07 -92.42
CA GLU A 283 -13.49 70.27 -92.97
C GLU A 283 -13.53 70.30 -94.51
N GLU A 284 -13.46 69.14 -95.17
CA GLU A 284 -13.61 68.94 -96.62
C GLU A 284 -15.07 68.91 -97.11
N ARG A 285 -16.03 69.38 -96.29
CA ARG A 285 -17.41 69.58 -96.80
C ARG A 285 -17.32 70.37 -98.11
N PRO A 286 -17.87 69.86 -99.24
CA PRO A 286 -17.98 70.68 -100.42
C PRO A 286 -18.79 71.91 -99.99
N ARG A 287 -18.25 73.11 -100.22
CA ARG A 287 -19.09 74.31 -100.20
C ARG A 287 -20.30 73.96 -101.04
N ALA A 288 -21.50 74.07 -100.46
CA ALA A 288 -22.71 74.00 -101.24
C ALA A 288 -22.49 74.87 -102.47
N PRO A 289 -22.72 74.37 -103.71
CA PRO A 289 -22.53 75.19 -104.88
C PRO A 289 -23.30 76.47 -104.65
N ASP A 290 -22.61 77.61 -104.71
CA ASP A 290 -23.27 78.90 -104.64
C ASP A 290 -24.31 78.88 -105.76
N ILE A 291 -25.59 78.87 -105.38
CA ILE A 291 -26.68 79.19 -106.30
C ILE A 291 -26.58 80.70 -106.51
N GLY A 292 -25.54 81.10 -107.23
CA GLY A 292 -25.31 82.43 -107.71
C GLY A 292 -25.90 82.53 -109.11
N SER A 293 -27.08 83.13 -109.16
CA SER A 293 -27.54 84.05 -110.20
C SER A 293 -27.05 83.79 -111.63
N SER A 294 -27.94 83.26 -112.47
CA SER A 294 -27.96 83.56 -113.90
C SER A 294 -29.41 83.72 -114.33
N GLU A 295 -29.66 84.88 -114.94
CA GLU A 295 -30.88 85.47 -115.54
C GLU A 295 -32.05 84.54 -115.88
#